data_AF-A0AAC8YVK5-F1
#
_entry.id   AF-A0AAC8YVK5-F1
#
_cell.length_a   1.000
_cell.length_b   1.000
_cell.length_c   1.000
_cell.angle_alpha   90.00
_cell.angle_beta   90.00
_cell.angle_gamma   90.00
#
_symmetry.space_group_name_H-M   'P 1'
#
loop_
_entity.id
_entity.type
_entity.pdbx_description
1 polymer ?
#
loop_
_entity_poly.entity_id
_entity_poly.type
_entity_poly.pdbx_seq_one_letter_code
_entity_poly.pdbx_strand_id
1 'polypeptide(L)' 'MAMRSIFEDWAADTGISKWTLTGTTREGKSVEVQGCDFYTSRAGKVIRKDSYWKISD' A
#
# COMPACT_ATOMS: atom_id res chain seq x y z
N MET A 1 5.39 -5.92 6.16
CA MET A 1 4.46 -5.55 5.06
C MET A 1 5.03 -6.10 3.77
N ALA A 2 4.25 -6.87 3.03
CA ALA A 2 4.62 -7.44 1.73
C ALA A 2 3.72 -6.84 0.64
N MET A 3 4.32 -6.31 -0.41
CA MET A 3 3.59 -5.87 -1.60
C MET A 3 3.15 -7.09 -2.40
N ARG A 4 1.86 -7.15 -2.77
CA ARG A 4 1.27 -8.26 -3.54
C ARG A 4 1.22 -7.97 -5.03
N SER A 5 0.91 -6.74 -5.40
CA SER A 5 0.85 -6.31 -6.80
C SER A 5 1.01 -4.81 -6.89
N ILE A 6 1.55 -4.33 -8.00
CA ILE A 6 1.63 -2.91 -8.34
C ILE A 6 1.14 -2.72 -9.78
N PHE A 7 0.44 -1.63 -10.01
CA PHE A 7 0.04 -1.12 -11.32
C PHE A 7 0.53 0.33 -11.42
N GLU A 8 1.13 0.68 -12.55
CA GLU A 8 1.65 2.02 -12.81
C GLU A 8 1.17 2.46 -14.19
N ASP A 9 0.66 3.68 -14.26
CA ASP A 9 0.34 4.38 -15.50
C ASP A 9 1.22 5.64 -15.58
N TRP A 10 2.33 5.50 -16.30
CA TRP A 10 3.31 6.56 -16.52
C TRP A 10 2.75 7.73 -17.34
N ALA A 11 1.72 7.50 -18.16
CA ALA A 11 1.10 8.56 -18.96
C ALA A 11 0.12 9.40 -18.11
N ALA A 12 -0.52 8.76 -17.13
CA ALA A 12 -1.41 9.41 -16.18
C ALA A 12 -0.73 9.83 -14.86
N ASP A 13 0.59 9.68 -14.76
CA ASP A 13 1.38 10.01 -13.57
C ASP A 13 0.83 9.39 -12.27
N THR A 14 0.25 8.19 -12.36
CA THR A 14 -0.47 7.53 -11.26
C THR A 14 -0.06 6.07 -11.11
N GLY A 15 -0.20 5.54 -9.90
CA GLY A 15 0.02 4.13 -9.64
C GLY A 15 -0.80 3.65 -8.46
N ILE A 16 -1.02 2.34 -8.37
CA ILE A 16 -1.70 1.70 -7.25
C ILE A 16 -0.96 0.42 -6.88
N SER A 17 -0.74 0.19 -5.59
CA SER A 17 -0.28 -1.11 -5.09
C SER A 17 -1.28 -1.74 -4.14
N LYS A 18 -1.26 -3.07 -4.03
CA LYS A 18 -1.96 -3.84 -3.00
C LYS A 18 -0.93 -4.51 -2.12
N TRP A 19 -1.17 -4.55 -0.81
CA TRP A 19 -0.23 -5.13 0.15
C TRP A 19 -0.95 -5.88 1.28
N THR A 20 -0.18 -6.73 1.97
CA THR A 20 -0.58 -7.35 3.24
C THR A 20 0.49 -7.10 4.30
N LEU A 21 0.06 -6.71 5.50
CA LEU A 21 0.89 -6.59 6.68
C LEU A 21 0.52 -7.72 7.64
N THR A 22 1.50 -8.52 8.01
CA THR A 22 1.39 -9.47 9.11
C THR A 22 2.25 -8.99 10.28
N GLY A 23 1.84 -9.31 11.49
CA GLY A 23 2.59 -8.95 12.70
C GLY A 23 2.02 -9.60 13.95
N THR A 24 2.61 -9.24 15.08
CA THR A 24 2.17 -9.66 16.41
C THR A 24 2.02 -8.42 17.29
N THR A 25 0.88 -8.25 17.95
CA THR A 25 0.66 -7.12 18.88
C THR A 25 1.52 -7.30 20.13
N ARG A 26 1.64 -6.23 20.94
CA ARG A 26 2.33 -6.31 22.25
C ARG A 26 1.72 -7.35 23.19
N GLU A 27 0.45 -7.68 23.01
CA GLU A 27 -0.29 -8.70 23.78
C GLU A 27 -0.08 -10.12 23.23
N GLY A 28 0.75 -10.30 22.19
CA GLY A 28 1.00 -11.59 21.57
C GLY A 28 -0.03 -12.04 20.53
N LYS A 29 -1.02 -11.19 20.19
CA LYS A 29 -2.04 -11.54 19.19
C LYS A 29 -1.48 -11.40 17.78
N SER A 30 -1.70 -12.39 16.93
CA SER A 30 -1.38 -12.29 15.49
C SER A 30 -2.33 -11.31 14.80
N VAL A 31 -1.78 -10.49 13.91
CA VAL A 31 -2.55 -9.57 13.06
C VAL A 31 -2.22 -9.81 11.59
N GLU A 32 -3.25 -9.76 10.76
CA GLU A 32 -3.14 -9.66 9.30
C GLU A 32 -4.02 -8.50 8.84
N VAL A 33 -3.40 -7.54 8.16
CA VAL A 33 -4.08 -6.34 7.66
C VAL A 33 -3.81 -6.21 6.17
N GLN A 34 -4.84 -5.83 5.41
CA GLN A 34 -4.74 -5.58 3.98
C GLN A 34 -4.85 -4.08 3.71
N GLY A 35 -4.32 -3.64 2.57
CA GLY A 35 -4.50 -2.28 2.13
C GLY A 35 -3.99 -2.04 0.72
N CYS A 36 -4.01 -0.77 0.33
CA CYS A 36 -3.47 -0.30 -0.93
C CYS A 36 -2.79 1.04 -0.77
N ASP A 37 -1.85 1.33 -1.66
CA ASP A 37 -1.24 2.65 -1.79
C ASP A 37 -1.63 3.26 -3.14
N PHE A 38 -1.95 4.55 -3.14
CA PHE A 38 -2.08 5.36 -4.35
C PHE A 38 -0.83 6.22 -4.50
N TYR A 39 -0.23 6.21 -5.69
CA TYR A 39 0.98 6.93 -6.03
C TYR A 39 0.66 8.05 -7.01
N THR A 40 1.32 9.19 -6.84
CA THR A 40 1.41 10.23 -7.86
C THR A 40 2.87 10.41 -8.23
N SER A 41 3.17 10.40 -9.53
CA SER A 41 4.49 10.68 -10.06
C SER A 41 4.59 12.05 -10.72
N ARG A 42 5.82 12.52 -10.88
CA ARG A 42 6.16 13.65 -11.74
C ARG A 42 7.58 13.45 -12.25
N ALA A 43 7.80 13.60 -13.55
CA ALA A 43 9.12 13.42 -14.18
C ALA A 43 9.77 12.07 -13.81
N GLY A 44 8.97 11.00 -13.84
CA GLY A 44 9.43 9.64 -13.56
C GLY A 44 9.76 9.32 -12.10
N LYS A 45 9.39 10.21 -11.16
CA LYS A 45 9.61 10.02 -9.71
C LYS A 45 8.30 10.06 -8.96
N VAL A 46 8.10 9.16 -8.01
CA VAL A 46 6.97 9.22 -7.06
C VAL A 46 7.15 10.45 -6.17
N ILE A 47 6.18 11.35 -6.17
CA ILE A 47 6.15 12.56 -5.35
C ILE A 47 5.11 12.48 -4.22
N ARG A 48 4.18 11.53 -4.30
CA ARG A 48 3.14 11.31 -3.29
C ARG A 48 2.81 9.83 -3.18
N LYS A 49 2.57 9.37 -1.96
CA LYS A 49 2.06 8.04 -1.64
C LYS A 49 1.02 8.15 -0.53
N ASP A 50 -0.24 7.91 -0.84
CA ASP A 50 -1.31 7.81 0.14
C ASP A 50 -1.60 6.35 0.44
N SER A 51 -1.51 5.95 1.71
CA SER A 51 -1.74 4.57 2.15
C SER A 51 -3.10 4.41 2.79
N TYR A 52 -3.92 3.51 2.26
CA TYR A 52 -5.24 3.17 2.76
C TYR A 52 -5.23 1.77 3.34
N TRP A 53 -5.66 1.68 4.59
CA TRP A 53 -5.73 0.44 5.34
C TRP A 53 -7.17 -0.05 5.28
N LYS A 54 -7.36 -1.32 4.92
CA LYS A 54 -8.62 -1.99 5.16
C LYS A 54 -8.68 -2.32 6.65
N ILE A 55 -9.41 -1.49 7.39
CA ILE A 55 -9.77 -1.77 8.77
C ILE A 55 -11.07 -2.57 8.71
N SER A 56 -11.03 -3.80 9.20
CA SER A 56 -12.22 -4.61 9.44
C SER A 56 -12.41 -4.71 10.94
N ASP A 57 -13.66 -4.62 11.40
CA ASP A 57 -14.05 -4.80 12.81
C ASP A 57 -13.75 -6.22 13.32
#